data_AF-A0A2S8RN21-F1
#
_entry.id   AF-A0A2S8RN21-F1
#
_cell.length_a   1.000
_cell.length_b   1.000
_cell.length_c   1.000
_cell.angle_alpha   90.00
_cell.angle_beta   90.00
_cell.angle_gamma   90.00
#
_symmetry.space_group_name_H-M   'P 1'
#
loop_
_entity.id
_entity.type
_entity.pdbx_description
1 polymer ?
#
loop_
_entity_poly.entity_id
_entity_poly.type
_entity_poly.pdbx_seq_one_letter_code
_entity_poly.pdbx_strand_id
1 'polypeptide(L)'
;MKVFLGIVTFVAWAVVVAVCDHRRRRIPNSVVVAGFVAALGCALVQFGPFGVSLTQALIGALIGLVALLPFFALGVMGAGDVKVFAALGAWCGMHALLGLWMAASLAAGIHALWLLTATRTRLADLGRDSGPTFELAGKASTPFAACLTVAASGWLVLQMLSGGLR
;
A
#
# COMPACT_ATOMS: atom_id res chain seq x y z
N MET A 1 -0.26 12.43 23.54
CA MET A 1 1.12 12.55 23.01
C MET A 1 1.65 11.26 22.37
N LYS A 2 1.56 10.11 23.02
CA LYS A 2 2.18 8.86 22.52
C LYS A 2 1.62 8.36 21.17
N VAL A 3 0.29 8.33 21.01
CA VAL A 3 -0.36 7.93 19.74
C VAL A 3 -0.06 8.91 18.60
N PHE A 4 0.08 10.21 18.91
CA PHE A 4 0.46 11.23 17.93
C PHE A 4 1.81 10.93 17.27
N LEU A 5 2.80 10.45 18.04
CA LEU A 5 4.08 10.03 17.50
C LEU A 5 3.95 8.85 16.51
N GLY A 6 3.10 7.88 16.83
CA GLY A 6 2.79 6.75 15.94
C GLY A 6 2.11 7.19 14.65
N ILE A 7 1.17 8.14 14.72
CA ILE A 7 0.52 8.74 13.55
C ILE A 7 1.54 9.44 12.65
N VAL A 8 2.38 10.31 13.22
CA VAL A 8 3.41 11.03 12.47
C VAL A 8 4.39 10.05 11.82
N THR A 9 4.79 9.00 12.52
CA THR A 9 5.69 7.98 12.00
C THR A 9 5.07 7.21 10.84
N PHE A 10 3.82 6.78 10.98
CA PHE A 10 3.07 6.11 9.92
C PHE A 10 2.92 7.00 8.68
N VAL A 11 2.47 8.25 8.86
CA VAL A 11 2.25 9.19 7.75
C VAL A 11 3.57 9.53 7.06
N ALA A 12 4.65 9.76 7.82
CA ALA A 12 5.97 10.02 7.25
C ALA A 12 6.45 8.83 6.40
N TRP A 13 6.32 7.61 6.92
CA TRP A 13 6.66 6.40 6.17
C TRP A 13 5.79 6.23 4.92
N ALA A 14 4.47 6.41 5.04
CA ALA A 14 3.51 6.32 3.93
C ALA A 14 3.84 7.32 2.81
N VAL A 15 4.19 8.56 3.16
CA VAL A 15 4.63 9.59 2.21
C VAL A 15 5.92 9.19 1.52
N VAL A 16 6.92 8.67 2.26
CA VAL A 16 8.18 8.20 1.64
C VAL A 16 7.92 7.07 0.66
N VAL A 17 7.07 6.10 1.02
CA VAL A 17 6.66 5.01 0.12
C VAL A 17 5.98 5.56 -1.13
N ALA A 18 4.99 6.43 -0.99
CA ALA A 18 4.27 7.04 -2.11
C ALA A 18 5.20 7.84 -3.04
N VAL A 19 6.14 8.60 -2.47
CA VAL A 19 7.13 9.37 -3.23
C VAL A 19 8.11 8.45 -3.97
N CYS A 20 8.61 7.40 -3.32
CA CYS A 20 9.50 6.42 -3.95
C CYS A 20 8.79 5.69 -5.11
N ASP A 21 7.55 5.26 -4.88
CA ASP A 21 6.74 4.56 -5.87
C ASP A 21 6.43 5.48 -7.06
N HIS A 22 5.98 6.71 -6.81
CA HIS A 22 5.66 7.66 -7.89
C HIS A 22 6.89 8.08 -8.70
N ARG A 23 8.02 8.41 -8.05
CA ARG A 23 9.20 8.96 -8.75
C ARG A 23 10.07 7.91 -9.40
N ARG A 24 10.31 6.79 -8.71
CA ARG A 24 11.32 5.79 -9.12
C ARG A 24 10.71 4.46 -9.51
N ARG A 25 9.40 4.27 -9.32
CA ARG A 25 8.70 2.99 -9.55
C ARG A 25 9.37 1.81 -8.84
N ARG A 26 10.12 2.12 -7.79
CA ARG A 26 10.97 1.19 -7.06
C ARG A 26 11.09 1.65 -5.63
N ILE A 27 10.56 0.83 -4.75
CA ILE A 27 10.56 1.06 -3.31
C ILE A 27 11.78 0.32 -2.74
N PRO A 28 12.77 1.02 -2.18
CA PRO A 28 13.96 0.37 -1.65
C PRO A 28 13.59 -0.49 -0.45
N ASN A 29 14.25 -1.65 -0.31
CA ASN A 29 13.99 -2.58 0.80
C ASN A 29 14.20 -1.91 2.17
N SER A 30 15.11 -0.94 2.27
CA SER A 30 15.35 -0.18 3.50
C SER A 30 14.12 0.58 3.98
N VAL A 31 13.33 1.16 3.07
CA VAL A 31 12.08 1.88 3.43
C VAL A 31 11.01 0.92 3.92
N VAL A 32 10.88 -0.24 3.27
CA VAL A 32 9.93 -1.28 3.72
C VAL A 32 10.33 -1.80 5.10
N VAL A 33 11.61 -2.15 5.28
CA VAL A 33 12.13 -2.68 6.56
C VAL A 33 11.98 -1.63 7.66
N ALA A 34 12.31 -0.37 7.39
CA ALA A 34 12.11 0.72 8.36
C ALA A 34 10.63 0.86 8.77
N GLY A 35 9.70 0.79 7.81
CA GLY A 35 8.27 0.81 8.09
C GLY A 35 7.79 -0.38 8.92
N PHE A 36 8.28 -1.58 8.60
CA PHE A 36 7.94 -2.80 9.33
C PHE A 36 8.48 -2.76 10.77
N VAL A 37 9.73 -2.37 10.97
CA VAL A 37 10.34 -2.20 12.30
C VAL A 37 9.61 -1.12 13.09
N ALA A 38 9.25 -0.01 12.46
CA ALA A 38 8.46 1.04 13.09
C ALA A 38 7.06 0.56 13.51
N ALA A 39 6.40 -0.25 12.68
CA ALA A 39 5.11 -0.86 13.01
C ALA A 39 5.21 -1.76 14.25
N LEU A 40 6.20 -2.66 14.28
CA LEU A 40 6.43 -3.55 15.41
C LEU A 40 6.82 -2.78 16.67
N GLY A 41 7.68 -1.76 16.55
CA GLY A 41 8.04 -0.88 17.66
C GLY A 41 6.82 -0.16 18.23
N CYS A 42 5.96 0.38 17.36
CA CYS A 42 4.71 1.02 17.79
C CYS A 42 3.74 0.01 18.45
N ALA A 43 3.68 -1.23 17.94
CA ALA A 43 2.86 -2.29 18.53
C ALA A 43 3.41 -2.75 19.89
N LEU A 44 4.74 -2.87 20.05
CA LEU A 44 5.38 -3.25 21.30
C LEU A 44 5.09 -2.25 22.42
N VAL A 45 5.23 -0.96 22.14
CA VAL A 45 5.02 0.09 23.14
C VAL A 45 3.57 0.58 23.19
N GLN A 46 2.66 -0.07 22.43
CA GLN A 46 1.22 0.24 22.39
C GLN A 46 0.91 1.69 21.97
N PHE A 47 1.69 2.22 21.03
CA PHE A 47 1.54 3.57 20.46
C PHE A 47 1.09 3.55 18.99
N GLY A 48 0.76 2.37 18.47
CA GLY A 48 0.29 2.19 17.11
C GLY A 48 -0.97 3.02 16.81
N PRO A 49 -1.00 3.76 15.69
CA PRO A 49 -2.16 4.58 15.31
C PRO A 49 -3.44 3.77 15.07
N PHE A 50 -3.30 2.46 14.82
CA PHE A 50 -4.40 1.54 14.54
C PHE A 50 -4.76 0.63 15.73
N GLY A 51 -4.13 0.80 16.90
CA GLY A 51 -4.44 0.02 18.10
C GLY A 51 -4.16 -1.49 17.98
N VAL A 52 -3.22 -1.87 17.12
CA VAL A 52 -2.90 -3.28 16.81
C VAL A 52 -1.87 -3.82 17.82
N SER A 53 -2.11 -5.03 18.35
CA SER A 53 -1.15 -5.71 19.22
C SER A 53 0.05 -6.26 18.43
N LEU A 54 1.15 -6.59 19.11
CA LEU A 54 2.32 -7.19 18.43
C LEU A 54 1.96 -8.47 17.66
N THR A 55 1.15 -9.35 18.25
CA THR A 55 0.70 -10.58 17.60
C THR A 55 -0.16 -10.28 16.37
N GLN A 56 -1.09 -9.32 16.47
CA GLN A 56 -1.90 -8.92 15.32
C GLN A 56 -1.06 -8.26 14.22
N ALA A 57 0.00 -7.52 14.56
CA ALA A 57 0.92 -6.94 13.60
C ALA A 57 1.68 -8.03 12.83
N LEU A 58 2.22 -9.04 13.53
CA LEU A 58 2.92 -10.16 12.89
C LEU A 58 1.97 -10.99 12.00
N ILE A 59 0.77 -11.29 12.49
CA ILE A 59 -0.26 -12.01 11.71
C ILE A 59 -0.66 -11.18 10.49
N GLY A 60 -0.95 -9.89 10.67
CA GLY A 60 -1.32 -9.00 9.58
C GLY A 60 -0.21 -8.91 8.53
N ALA A 61 1.05 -8.84 8.93
CA ALA A 61 2.17 -8.83 8.01
C ALA A 61 2.31 -10.11 7.21
N LEU A 62 2.20 -11.27 7.87
CA LEU A 62 2.24 -12.56 7.22
C LEU A 62 1.08 -12.71 6.22
N ILE A 63 -0.13 -12.32 6.62
CA ILE A 63 -1.31 -12.40 5.76
C ILE A 63 -1.20 -11.44 4.57
N GLY A 64 -0.73 -10.21 4.79
CA GLY A 64 -0.45 -9.27 3.70
C GLY A 64 0.55 -9.83 2.70
N LEU A 65 1.65 -10.42 3.19
CA LEU A 65 2.65 -11.06 2.34
C LEU A 65 2.04 -12.20 1.52
N VAL A 66 1.37 -13.14 2.17
CA VAL A 66 0.79 -14.33 1.53
C VAL A 66 -0.33 -13.97 0.57
N ALA A 67 -1.15 -12.96 0.88
CA ALA A 67 -2.28 -12.55 0.05
C ALA A 67 -1.84 -12.03 -1.33
N LEU A 68 -0.71 -11.30 -1.40
CA LEU A 68 -0.23 -10.71 -2.67
C LEU A 68 0.87 -11.53 -3.35
N LEU A 69 1.43 -12.54 -2.68
CA LEU A 69 2.46 -13.40 -3.27
C LEU A 69 2.03 -14.10 -4.56
N PRO A 70 0.80 -14.66 -4.69
CA PRO A 70 0.33 -15.25 -5.95
C PRO A 70 0.32 -14.26 -7.10
N PHE A 71 -0.07 -13.01 -6.86
CA PHE A 71 -0.13 -11.97 -7.90
C PHE A 71 1.27 -11.55 -8.37
N PHE A 72 2.25 -11.55 -7.46
CA PHE A 72 3.65 -11.38 -7.83
C PHE A 72 4.19 -12.57 -8.64
N ALA A 73 3.87 -13.80 -8.23
CA ALA A 73 4.28 -14.99 -8.97
C ALA A 73 3.69 -15.06 -10.38
N LEU A 74 2.48 -14.52 -10.58
CA LEU A 74 1.81 -14.40 -11.87
C LEU A 74 2.29 -13.17 -12.69
N GLY A 75 3.20 -12.34 -12.18
CA GLY A 75 3.69 -11.13 -12.87
C GLY A 75 2.66 -9.98 -12.95
N VAL A 76 1.54 -10.07 -12.23
CA VAL A 76 0.51 -9.02 -12.25
C VAL A 76 0.94 -7.82 -11.39
N MET A 77 1.82 -8.05 -10.42
CA MET A 77 2.16 -7.08 -9.38
C MET A 77 3.66 -7.04 -9.08
N GLY A 78 4.19 -5.88 -8.69
CA GLY A 78 5.60 -5.74 -8.36
C GLY A 78 5.94 -6.28 -6.97
N ALA A 79 7.18 -6.77 -6.79
CA ALA A 79 7.68 -7.18 -5.47
C ALA A 79 7.62 -6.04 -4.43
N GLY A 80 7.66 -4.78 -4.88
CA GLY A 80 7.52 -3.61 -4.01
C GLY A 80 6.14 -3.53 -3.36
N ASP A 81 5.08 -3.79 -4.13
CA ASP A 81 3.71 -3.68 -3.63
C ASP A 81 3.39 -4.76 -2.60
N VAL A 82 3.84 -6.00 -2.85
CA VAL A 82 3.72 -7.12 -1.90
C VAL A 82 4.38 -6.77 -0.57
N LYS A 83 5.60 -6.22 -0.63
CA LYS A 83 6.39 -5.81 0.54
C LYS A 83 5.71 -4.69 1.33
N VAL A 84 5.20 -3.67 0.64
CA VAL A 84 4.47 -2.56 1.27
C VAL A 84 3.18 -3.05 1.90
N PHE A 85 2.45 -3.95 1.25
CA PHE A 85 1.21 -4.49 1.79
C PHE A 85 1.44 -5.36 3.03
N ALA A 86 2.53 -6.14 3.07
CA ALA A 86 2.97 -6.82 4.29
C ALA A 86 3.28 -5.82 5.42
N ALA A 87 3.99 -4.72 5.12
CA ALA A 87 4.24 -3.68 6.12
C ALA A 87 2.94 -2.99 6.58
N LEU A 88 1.98 -2.74 5.68
CA LEU A 88 0.65 -2.23 6.03
C LEU A 88 -0.13 -3.22 6.90
N GLY A 89 0.02 -4.52 6.68
CA GLY A 89 -0.51 -5.56 7.56
C GLY A 89 0.04 -5.47 8.98
N ALA A 90 1.32 -5.13 9.13
CA ALA A 90 1.92 -4.87 10.44
C ALA A 90 1.34 -3.62 11.12
N TRP A 91 1.09 -2.56 10.35
CA TRP A 91 0.54 -1.31 10.87
C TRP A 91 -0.94 -1.41 11.24
N CYS A 92 -1.75 -1.93 10.33
CA CYS A 92 -3.22 -1.84 10.39
C CYS A 92 -3.89 -3.15 10.83
N GLY A 93 -3.15 -4.25 10.89
CA GLY A 93 -3.68 -5.58 11.15
C GLY A 93 -4.44 -6.17 9.96
N MET A 94 -4.78 -7.46 10.07
CA MET A 94 -5.42 -8.23 9.00
C MET A 94 -6.75 -7.63 8.51
N HIS A 95 -7.61 -7.17 9.44
CA HIS A 95 -8.97 -6.75 9.11
C HIS A 95 -9.02 -5.57 8.13
N ALA A 96 -8.02 -4.69 8.17
CA ALA A 96 -7.93 -3.55 7.26
C ALA A 96 -7.46 -3.96 5.85
N LEU A 97 -6.70 -5.05 5.70
CA LEU A 97 -6.00 -5.39 4.46
C LEU A 97 -6.93 -5.52 3.26
N LEU A 98 -8.07 -6.21 3.40
CA LEU A 98 -9.01 -6.39 2.30
C LEU A 98 -9.59 -5.04 1.84
N GLY A 99 -9.97 -4.17 2.78
CA GLY A 99 -10.46 -2.83 2.49
C GLY A 99 -9.41 -1.96 1.80
N LEU A 100 -8.17 -2.01 2.28
CA LEU A 100 -7.04 -1.28 1.68
C LEU A 100 -6.76 -1.77 0.25
N TRP A 101 -6.77 -3.09 0.05
CA TRP A 101 -6.53 -3.68 -1.26
C TRP A 101 -7.62 -3.30 -2.26
N MET A 102 -8.90 -3.36 -1.87
CA MET A 102 -10.02 -2.94 -2.71
C MET A 102 -9.95 -1.44 -3.05
N ALA A 103 -9.73 -0.58 -2.05
CA ALA A 103 -9.63 0.87 -2.25
C ALA A 103 -8.46 1.24 -3.16
N ALA A 104 -7.29 0.61 -2.96
CA ALA A 104 -6.12 0.83 -3.82
C ALA A 104 -6.35 0.31 -5.24
N SER A 105 -6.98 -0.85 -5.40
CA SER A 105 -7.33 -1.41 -6.72
C SER A 105 -8.30 -0.53 -7.48
N LEU A 106 -9.30 0.04 -6.80
CA LEU A 106 -10.22 1.00 -7.41
C LEU A 106 -9.50 2.27 -7.85
N ALA A 107 -8.66 2.85 -6.98
CA ALA A 107 -7.88 4.04 -7.30
C ALA A 107 -6.92 3.80 -8.48
N ALA A 108 -6.24 2.64 -8.49
CA ALA A 108 -5.37 2.22 -9.58
C ALA A 108 -6.15 2.02 -10.89
N GLY A 109 -7.34 1.42 -10.83
CA GLY A 109 -8.23 1.24 -11.98
C GLY A 109 -8.72 2.55 -12.58
N ILE A 110 -9.13 3.51 -11.72
CA ILE A 110 -9.52 4.86 -12.15
C ILE A 110 -8.34 5.58 -12.82
N HIS A 111 -7.15 5.50 -12.24
CA HIS A 111 -5.95 6.11 -12.81
C HIS A 111 -5.56 5.46 -14.15
N ALA A 112 -5.70 4.15 -14.29
CA ALA A 112 -5.48 3.45 -15.56
C ALA A 112 -6.49 3.89 -16.63
N LEU A 113 -7.78 4.02 -16.28
CA LEU A 113 -8.82 4.50 -17.19
C LEU A 113 -8.58 5.95 -17.64
N TRP A 114 -8.14 6.81 -16.72
CA TRP A 114 -7.75 8.18 -17.04
C TRP A 114 -6.57 8.23 -18.01
N LEU A 115 -5.54 7.40 -17.80
CA LEU A 115 -4.42 7.30 -18.73
C LEU A 115 -4.88 6.86 -20.12
N LEU A 116 -5.67 5.78 -20.22
CA LEU A 116 -6.19 5.26 -21.49
C LEU A 116 -6.97 6.31 -22.28
N THR A 117 -7.82 7.08 -21.61
CA THR A 117 -8.62 8.14 -22.23
C THR A 117 -7.75 9.35 -22.63
N ALA A 118 -6.78 9.72 -21.79
CA ALA A 118 -5.86 10.83 -22.06
C ALA A 118 -4.87 10.53 -23.20
N THR A 119 -4.41 9.29 -23.34
CA THR A 119 -3.48 8.87 -24.41
C THR A 119 -4.18 8.40 -25.67
N ARG A 120 -5.52 8.31 -25.68
CA ARG A 120 -6.35 7.76 -26.78
C ARG A 120 -5.84 6.40 -27.30
N THR A 121 -5.27 5.60 -26.42
CA THR A 121 -4.71 4.29 -26.76
C THR A 121 -5.86 3.34 -27.10
N ARG A 122 -5.81 2.73 -28.29
CA ARG A 122 -6.84 1.79 -28.70
C ARG A 122 -6.74 0.54 -27.83
N LEU A 123 -7.87 0.06 -27.33
CA LEU A 123 -7.96 -1.18 -26.55
C LEU A 123 -7.36 -2.39 -27.30
N ALA A 124 -7.35 -2.33 -28.64
CA ALA A 124 -6.74 -3.34 -29.49
C ALA A 124 -5.21 -3.46 -29.33
N ASP A 125 -4.51 -2.40 -28.89
CA ASP A 125 -3.06 -2.43 -28.69
C ASP A 125 -2.65 -2.99 -27.32
N LEU A 126 -3.59 -3.06 -26.35
CA LEU A 126 -3.35 -3.65 -25.02
C LEU A 126 -3.09 -5.17 -25.07
N GLY A 127 -3.56 -5.84 -26.13
CA GLY A 127 -3.35 -7.27 -26.33
C GLY A 127 -2.05 -7.64 -27.02
N ARG A 128 -1.27 -6.67 -27.53
CA ARG A 128 -0.03 -6.94 -28.31
C ARG A 128 1.24 -6.96 -27.46
N ASP A 129 1.26 -6.27 -26.31
CA ASP A 129 2.40 -6.25 -25.39
C ASP A 129 2.09 -7.02 -24.09
N SER A 130 2.25 -8.34 -24.15
CA SER A 130 2.15 -9.23 -22.99
C SER A 130 3.50 -9.37 -22.29
N GLY A 131 4.08 -8.25 -21.84
CA GLY A 131 5.21 -8.27 -20.93
C GLY A 131 4.79 -8.69 -19.51
N PRO A 132 5.69 -9.27 -18.68
CA PRO A 132 5.40 -9.70 -17.30
C PRO A 132 5.19 -8.55 -16.30
N THR A 133 4.99 -7.32 -16.78
CA THR A 133 4.57 -6.14 -16.02
C THR A 133 3.64 -5.35 -16.92
N PHE A 134 2.45 -5.01 -16.42
CA PHE A 134 1.43 -4.27 -17.18
C PHE A 134 1.94 -2.87 -17.57
N GLU A 135 2.66 -2.77 -18.69
CA GLU A 135 3.07 -1.51 -19.31
C GLU A 135 1.93 -1.02 -20.20
N LEU A 136 1.17 -0.06 -19.69
CA LEU A 136 0.15 0.63 -20.48
C LEU A 136 0.83 1.66 -21.38
N ALA A 137 0.90 1.38 -22.68
CA ALA A 137 1.30 2.32 -23.72
C ALA A 137 2.72 2.92 -23.54
N GLY A 138 3.69 2.09 -23.13
CA GLY A 138 5.08 2.52 -22.92
C GLY A 138 5.27 3.48 -21.74
N LYS A 139 4.24 3.66 -20.89
CA LYS A 139 4.33 4.37 -19.61
C LYS A 139 4.20 3.40 -18.46
N ALA A 140 5.04 3.63 -17.44
CA ALA A 140 5.10 2.81 -16.24
C ALA A 140 3.72 2.65 -15.58
N SER A 141 3.44 1.41 -15.15
CA SER A 141 2.26 0.96 -14.41
C SER A 141 1.78 1.93 -13.32
N THR A 142 0.51 1.83 -12.93
CA THR A 142 -0.06 2.64 -11.86
C THR A 142 0.71 2.44 -10.54
N PRO A 143 0.99 3.52 -9.77
CA PRO A 143 1.75 3.43 -8.52
C PRO A 143 0.88 2.77 -7.44
N PHE A 144 0.81 1.44 -7.47
CA PHE A 144 -0.12 0.68 -6.64
C PHE A 144 0.22 0.82 -5.15
N ALA A 145 1.50 0.76 -4.78
CA ALA A 145 1.93 1.03 -3.41
C ALA A 145 1.57 2.46 -2.95
N ALA A 146 1.63 3.46 -3.83
CA ALA A 146 1.12 4.80 -3.49
C ALA A 146 -0.39 4.76 -3.21
N CYS A 147 -1.18 4.09 -4.06
CA CYS A 147 -2.62 3.92 -3.82
C CYS A 147 -2.91 3.21 -2.49
N LEU A 148 -2.14 2.19 -2.13
CA LEU A 148 -2.24 1.49 -0.84
C LEU A 148 -1.99 2.43 0.34
N THR A 149 -0.92 3.22 0.30
CA THR A 149 -0.57 4.16 1.38
C THR A 149 -1.56 5.31 1.51
N VAL A 150 -2.13 5.79 0.39
CA VAL A 150 -3.21 6.78 0.38
C VAL A 150 -4.48 6.20 1.00
N ALA A 151 -4.88 4.99 0.60
CA ALA A 151 -6.02 4.30 1.19
C ALA A 151 -5.85 4.08 2.71
N ALA A 152 -4.65 3.71 3.14
CA ALA A 152 -4.35 3.50 4.55
C ALA A 152 -4.33 4.79 5.36
N SER A 153 -3.82 5.88 4.78
CA SER A 153 -3.90 7.22 5.37
C SER A 153 -5.34 7.71 5.48
N GLY A 154 -6.16 7.50 4.44
CA GLY A 154 -7.59 7.82 4.48
C GLY A 154 -8.34 7.01 5.54
N TRP A 155 -8.05 5.71 5.66
CA TRP A 155 -8.61 4.86 6.72
C TRP A 155 -8.23 5.36 8.12
N LEU A 156 -6.98 5.78 8.31
CA LEU A 156 -6.54 6.38 9.57
C LEU A 156 -7.33 7.65 9.91
N VAL A 157 -7.51 8.56 8.94
CA VAL A 157 -8.30 9.78 9.12
C VAL A 157 -9.75 9.45 9.49
N LEU A 158 -10.38 8.47 8.83
CA LEU A 158 -11.75 8.05 9.15
C LEU A 158 -11.87 7.49 10.58
N GLN A 159 -10.88 6.74 11.06
CA GLN A 159 -10.84 6.28 12.45
C GLN A 159 -10.69 7.43 13.44
N MET A 160 -9.91 8.46 13.10
CA MET A 160 -9.78 9.66 13.95
C MET A 160 -11.09 10.43 14.03
N LEU A 161 -11.79 10.60 12.90
CA LEU A 161 -13.07 11.29 12.85
C LEU A 161 -14.16 10.51 13.60
N SER A 162 -14.23 9.19 13.42
CA SER A 162 -15.21 8.34 14.10
C SER A 162 -14.91 8.14 15.60
N GLY A 163 -13.62 8.16 15.99
CA GLY A 163 -13.19 8.09 17.38
C GLY A 163 -13.32 9.42 18.15
N GLY A 164 -13.30 10.57 17.47
CA GLY A 164 -13.56 11.88 18.06
C GLY A 164 -15.04 12.24 18.20
N LEU A 165 -15.94 11.45 17.60
CA LEU A 165 -17.41 11.58 17.69
C LEU A 165 -18.04 10.64 18.74
N ARG A 166 -17.22 10.02 19.59
CA ARG A 166 -17.65 9.19 20.73
C ARG A 166 -17.13 9.80 22.02
#